data_AF-A0A845ULU2-F1
#
_entry.id   AF-A0A845ULU2-F1
#
_cell.length_a   1.000
_cell.length_b   1.000
_cell.length_c   1.000
_cell.angle_alpha   90.00
_cell.angle_beta   90.00
_cell.angle_gamma   90.00
#
_symmetry.space_group_name_H-M   'P 1'
#
loop_
_entity.id
_entity.type
_entity.pdbx_description
1 polymer ?
#
loop_
_entity_poly.entity_id
_entity_poly.type
_entity_poly.pdbx_seq_one_letter_code
_entity_poly.pdbx_strand_id
1 'polypeptide(L)'
;MLSADDIDEQVEATEQDALTELLEIAKDGDAPGFWRAFKTRVNAVQQVMADDPVEYAAWRAEVKTACSKINVSTLDALVNPKDGDGSDSQATQLASLASEKCELWHDAEGDAFASLERDNHREHWRIDSVGFRDWLSWIAHSELGAAPSSETLKSACNALSGTAKFDGDEHEPRRRVGKDSSGYWLDVGDDHWRAILITATGWRIMNDPPVRFIRTKATRALPEPVSGGSVDVLWHLVNVPKQERLLVLAWIIECFRPDTPYALLELTGEQGAAKSTAQRTFRRFIDPNQVELRGKPKAVEDIYVSASNSHLLSYENLSGLSNDQSDALCTCCTGGGYAARQLYTNGEESTLTAHCPVALNGISPVVLRPDLLDRAVSITLPEITVRKTDDEIREATEAAARGIMGALLDLFSNAMALIPSVVIPPEQRPRMADFAMLGEAIARVQGYTEGDFLALYTDHRRTAIGRTIDASPVAAAMVAYVDRGNRYVGTVKGLLEILTEHKPDHERDEYWPRSPKGLADAMRRYAPALRQMGIIARVDNTRRKDGVHCVLHVQAPDYSPQPQVPGNEVHQVHQVHPSPKPEPEPCPQCGGSGCPLCWDTSDDDSIPEEI
;
A
#
# COMPACT_ATOMS: atom_id res chain seq x y z
N MET A 1 81.62 -5.84 -30.77
CA MET A 1 80.51 -6.71 -30.37
C MET A 1 80.95 -7.38 -29.10
N LEU A 2 80.40 -6.95 -27.96
CA LEU A 2 80.56 -7.65 -26.68
C LEU A 2 79.85 -9.01 -26.80
N SER A 3 80.40 -10.06 -26.20
CA SER A 3 79.76 -11.39 -26.21
C SER A 3 78.49 -11.38 -25.36
N ALA A 4 77.59 -12.35 -25.55
CA ALA A 4 76.36 -12.44 -24.75
C ALA A 4 76.66 -12.59 -23.25
N ASP A 5 77.75 -13.30 -22.92
CA ASP A 5 78.23 -13.47 -21.55
C ASP A 5 78.73 -12.14 -20.95
N ASP A 6 79.37 -11.27 -21.74
CA ASP A 6 79.83 -9.95 -21.30
C ASP A 6 78.66 -8.97 -21.02
N ILE A 7 77.47 -9.25 -21.55
CA ILE A 7 76.27 -8.41 -21.37
C ILE A 7 75.52 -8.84 -20.10
N ASP A 8 75.36 -10.13 -19.85
CA ASP A 8 74.76 -10.65 -18.60
C ASP A 8 75.59 -10.23 -17.38
N GLU A 9 76.92 -10.33 -17.46
CA GLU A 9 77.83 -9.97 -16.37
C GLU A 9 77.80 -8.44 -16.06
N GLN A 10 77.49 -7.60 -17.06
CA GLN A 10 77.30 -6.15 -16.86
C GLN A 10 75.92 -5.78 -16.29
N VAL A 11 74.89 -6.59 -16.57
CA VAL A 11 73.54 -6.39 -16.05
C VAL A 11 73.46 -6.79 -14.58
N GLU A 12 74.00 -7.97 -14.20
CA GLU A 12 74.07 -8.39 -12.80
C GLU A 12 74.87 -7.39 -11.94
N ALA A 13 75.99 -6.88 -12.47
CA ALA A 13 76.78 -5.86 -11.77
C ALA A 13 76.01 -4.55 -11.53
N THR A 14 75.15 -4.13 -12.46
CA THR A 14 74.38 -2.87 -12.31
C THR A 14 73.20 -2.99 -11.34
N GLU A 15 72.68 -4.20 -11.12
CA GLU A 15 71.64 -4.49 -10.15
C GLU A 15 72.17 -4.55 -8.72
N GLN A 16 73.33 -5.20 -8.53
CA GLN A 16 73.96 -5.29 -7.21
C GLN A 16 74.56 -3.96 -6.75
N ASP A 17 75.06 -3.14 -7.69
CA ASP A 17 75.48 -1.76 -7.42
C ASP A 17 74.30 -0.91 -6.90
N ALA A 18 73.09 -1.11 -7.44
CA ALA A 18 71.90 -0.38 -7.02
C ALA A 18 71.49 -0.72 -5.59
N LEU A 19 71.53 -2.00 -5.20
CA LEU A 19 71.26 -2.44 -3.83
C LEU A 19 72.30 -1.90 -2.84
N THR A 20 73.57 -1.92 -3.23
CA THR A 20 74.69 -1.45 -2.41
C THR A 20 74.60 0.06 -2.15
N GLU A 21 74.37 0.87 -3.19
CA GLU A 21 74.21 2.33 -3.07
C GLU A 21 73.04 2.70 -2.15
N LEU A 22 71.89 2.06 -2.32
CA LEU A 22 70.71 2.29 -1.48
C LEU A 22 70.96 1.90 -0.02
N LEU A 23 71.69 0.82 0.22
CA LEU A 23 72.02 0.37 1.57
C LEU A 23 72.99 1.33 2.28
N GLU A 24 73.96 1.92 1.57
CA GLU A 24 74.84 2.93 2.14
C GLU A 24 74.07 4.19 2.56
N ILE A 25 73.14 4.68 1.72
CA ILE A 25 72.27 5.82 2.09
C ILE A 25 71.39 5.48 3.32
N ALA A 26 70.94 4.23 3.43
CA ALA A 26 70.22 3.77 4.61
C ALA A 26 71.12 3.74 5.85
N LYS A 27 72.38 3.30 5.75
CA LYS A 27 73.34 3.30 6.88
C LYS A 27 73.66 4.71 7.38
N ASP A 28 73.62 5.71 6.49
CA ASP A 28 73.75 7.13 6.85
C ASP A 28 72.51 7.70 7.58
N GLY A 29 71.42 6.93 7.67
CA GLY A 29 70.18 7.33 8.33
C GLY A 29 69.34 8.35 7.54
N ASP A 30 69.68 8.62 6.28
CA ASP A 30 69.00 9.57 5.40
C ASP A 30 67.81 8.92 4.68
N ALA A 31 66.68 8.75 5.38
CA ALA A 31 65.46 8.22 4.79
C ALA A 31 64.93 9.04 3.58
N PRO A 32 64.92 10.39 3.61
CA PRO A 32 64.58 11.20 2.42
C PRO A 32 65.51 10.98 1.23
N GLY A 33 66.83 10.89 1.46
CA GLY A 33 67.82 10.56 0.42
C GLY A 33 67.60 9.19 -0.17
N PHE A 34 67.32 8.19 0.68
CA PHE A 34 67.03 6.82 0.27
C PHE A 34 65.87 6.78 -0.72
N TRP A 35 64.73 7.43 -0.42
CA TRP A 35 63.57 7.40 -1.31
C TRP A 35 63.80 8.13 -2.64
N ARG A 36 64.65 9.17 -2.67
CA ARG A 36 65.02 9.85 -3.92
C ARG A 36 65.88 8.96 -4.81
N ALA A 37 66.89 8.29 -4.23
CA ALA A 37 67.74 7.35 -4.96
C ALA A 37 66.97 6.10 -5.38
N PHE A 38 66.08 5.60 -4.52
CA PHE A 38 65.23 4.44 -4.80
C PHE A 38 64.37 4.66 -6.04
N LYS A 39 63.80 5.86 -6.21
CA LYS A 39 62.98 6.19 -7.39
C LYS A 39 63.71 5.99 -8.71
N THR A 40 65.02 6.25 -8.76
CA THR A 40 65.84 6.08 -9.97
C THR A 40 66.36 4.66 -10.14
N ARG A 41 66.26 3.82 -9.11
CA ARG A 41 66.81 2.45 -9.06
C ARG A 41 65.74 1.36 -8.93
N VAL A 42 64.46 1.74 -8.85
CA VAL A 42 63.34 0.82 -8.58
C VAL A 42 63.32 -0.39 -9.51
N ASN A 43 63.58 -0.20 -10.81
CA ASN A 43 63.59 -1.30 -11.79
C ASN A 43 64.66 -2.34 -11.50
N ALA A 44 65.85 -1.93 -11.06
CA ALA A 44 66.93 -2.86 -10.70
C ALA A 44 66.56 -3.66 -9.44
N VAL A 45 65.94 -3.01 -8.45
CA VAL A 45 65.48 -3.69 -7.23
C VAL A 45 64.31 -4.66 -7.53
N GLN A 46 63.44 -4.30 -8.47
CA GLN A 46 62.37 -5.18 -8.96
C GLN A 46 62.92 -6.41 -9.67
N GLN A 47 63.98 -6.24 -10.46
CA GLN A 47 64.64 -7.31 -11.18
C GLN A 47 65.31 -8.30 -10.22
N VAL A 48 66.06 -7.80 -9.20
CA VAL A 48 66.61 -8.67 -8.15
C VAL A 48 65.51 -9.42 -7.39
N MET A 49 64.38 -8.78 -7.09
CA MET A 49 63.26 -9.48 -6.44
C MET A 49 62.66 -10.59 -7.33
N ALA A 50 62.67 -10.42 -8.65
CA ALA A 50 62.18 -11.42 -9.59
C ALA A 50 63.16 -12.59 -9.76
N ASP A 51 64.45 -12.30 -9.82
CA ASP A 51 65.50 -13.27 -10.14
C ASP A 51 66.01 -14.01 -8.90
N ASP A 52 66.17 -13.33 -7.76
CA ASP A 52 66.50 -13.93 -6.46
C ASP A 52 65.69 -13.30 -5.29
N PRO A 53 64.49 -13.84 -5.01
CA PRO A 53 63.65 -13.38 -3.89
C PRO A 53 64.30 -13.52 -2.52
N VAL A 54 65.28 -14.42 -2.36
CA VAL A 54 65.99 -14.65 -1.08
C VAL A 54 67.00 -13.54 -0.85
N GLU A 55 67.73 -13.13 -1.89
CA GLU A 55 68.64 -11.99 -1.86
C GLU A 55 67.90 -10.69 -1.54
N TYR A 56 66.76 -10.45 -2.20
CA TYR A 56 65.91 -9.30 -1.89
C TYR A 56 65.45 -9.30 -0.42
N ALA A 57 65.03 -10.46 0.11
CA ALA A 57 64.59 -10.57 1.50
C ALA A 57 65.72 -10.28 2.51
N ALA A 58 66.95 -10.70 2.20
CA ALA A 58 68.14 -10.42 3.01
C ALA A 58 68.47 -8.91 2.98
N TRP A 59 68.57 -8.32 1.80
CA TRP A 59 68.83 -6.89 1.63
C TRP A 59 67.76 -6.02 2.31
N ARG A 60 66.48 -6.39 2.18
CA ARG A 60 65.36 -5.72 2.85
C ARG A 60 65.51 -5.72 4.37
N ALA A 61 65.96 -6.82 4.96
CA ALA A 61 66.20 -6.91 6.40
C ALA A 61 67.37 -6.01 6.83
N GLU A 62 68.41 -5.91 6.01
CA GLU A 62 69.55 -5.02 6.23
C GLU A 62 69.15 -3.54 6.17
N VAL A 63 68.35 -3.13 5.17
CA VAL A 63 67.81 -1.76 5.08
C VAL A 63 66.99 -1.40 6.32
N LYS A 64 66.15 -2.31 6.81
CA LYS A 64 65.36 -2.07 8.02
C LYS A 64 66.23 -1.90 9.27
N THR A 65 67.30 -2.68 9.34
CA THR A 65 68.26 -2.63 10.45
C THR A 65 69.10 -1.36 10.40
N ALA A 66 69.52 -0.95 9.20
CA ALA A 66 70.33 0.24 8.96
C ALA A 66 69.55 1.54 9.25
N CYS A 67 68.28 1.62 8.84
CA CYS A 67 67.45 2.79 9.11
C CYS A 67 66.00 2.42 9.44
N SER A 68 65.66 2.52 10.72
CA SER A 68 64.31 2.22 11.22
C SER A 68 63.22 3.13 10.63
N LYS A 69 63.58 4.32 10.15
CA LYS A 69 62.69 5.32 9.51
C LYS A 69 62.29 4.93 8.08
N ILE A 70 62.98 3.98 7.45
CA ILE A 70 62.56 3.43 6.17
C ILE A 70 61.47 2.39 6.46
N ASN A 71 60.27 2.63 5.91
CA ASN A 71 59.16 1.71 6.06
C ASN A 71 59.27 0.58 5.02
N VAL A 72 59.64 -0.61 5.48
CA VAL A 72 59.77 -1.79 4.61
C VAL A 72 58.45 -2.24 3.99
N SER A 73 57.29 -1.94 4.58
CA SER A 73 56.00 -2.22 3.93
C SER A 73 55.75 -1.29 2.73
N THR A 74 56.21 -0.03 2.81
CA THR A 74 56.19 0.90 1.69
C THR A 74 57.20 0.49 0.61
N LEU A 75 58.37 0.01 1.03
CA LEU A 75 59.38 -0.55 0.12
C LEU A 75 58.80 -1.76 -0.65
N ASP A 76 58.19 -2.70 0.07
CA ASP A 76 57.56 -3.89 -0.51
C ASP A 76 56.44 -3.53 -1.49
N ALA A 77 55.64 -2.50 -1.19
CA ALA A 77 54.59 -2.01 -2.07
C ALA A 77 55.12 -1.35 -3.36
N LEU A 78 56.35 -0.81 -3.33
CA LEU A 78 56.97 -0.18 -4.50
C LEU A 78 57.76 -1.18 -5.35
N VAL A 79 58.39 -2.19 -4.72
CA VAL A 79 59.11 -3.25 -5.42
C VAL A 79 58.14 -4.30 -5.97
N ASN A 80 57.11 -4.65 -5.21
CA ASN A 80 56.04 -5.52 -5.69
C ASN A 80 54.69 -4.81 -5.51
N PRO A 81 54.35 -3.89 -6.43
CA PRO A 81 53.05 -3.26 -6.43
C PRO A 81 51.99 -4.36 -6.59
N LYS A 82 51.38 -4.77 -5.47
CA LYS A 82 50.15 -5.55 -5.51
C LYS A 82 49.14 -4.73 -6.27
N ASP A 83 48.46 -5.34 -7.26
CA ASP A 83 47.40 -4.74 -8.10
C ASP A 83 46.22 -4.20 -7.27
N GLY A 84 46.42 -3.12 -6.51
CA GLY A 84 45.51 -2.82 -5.41
C GLY A 84 45.48 -1.39 -4.90
N ASP A 85 46.11 -0.40 -5.54
CA ASP A 85 45.90 1.00 -5.14
C ASP A 85 46.00 2.05 -6.28
N GLY A 86 45.77 1.63 -7.52
CA GLY A 86 45.77 2.53 -8.69
C GLY A 86 44.97 2.06 -9.91
N SER A 87 44.40 0.87 -9.85
CA SER A 87 43.31 0.42 -10.74
C SER A 87 42.03 0.62 -9.93
N ASP A 88 41.05 1.36 -10.44
CA ASP A 88 39.72 1.44 -9.83
C ASP A 88 39.30 0.03 -9.39
N SER A 89 38.95 -0.15 -8.11
CA SER A 89 38.52 -1.45 -7.62
C SER A 89 37.43 -2.00 -8.54
N GLN A 90 37.36 -3.32 -8.75
CA GLN A 90 36.31 -3.90 -9.61
C GLN A 90 34.91 -3.42 -9.21
N ALA A 91 34.69 -3.11 -7.92
CA ALA A 91 33.46 -2.51 -7.42
C ALA A 91 33.29 -1.04 -7.86
N THR A 92 34.35 -0.24 -7.85
CA THR A 92 34.35 1.17 -8.34
C THR A 92 34.08 1.23 -9.84
N GLN A 93 34.72 0.36 -10.63
CA GLN A 93 34.47 0.25 -12.06
C GLN A 93 33.02 -0.15 -12.35
N LEU A 94 32.52 -1.16 -11.64
CA LEU A 94 31.15 -1.64 -11.78
C LEU A 94 30.11 -0.58 -11.36
N ALA A 95 30.35 0.14 -10.27
CA ALA A 95 29.49 1.23 -9.83
C ALA A 95 29.48 2.37 -10.87
N SER A 96 30.64 2.78 -11.38
CA SER A 96 30.73 3.84 -12.40
C SER A 96 29.98 3.45 -13.68
N LEU A 97 30.21 2.22 -14.17
CA LEU A 97 29.51 1.68 -15.34
C LEU A 97 27.99 1.61 -15.13
N ALA A 98 27.54 1.25 -13.93
CA ALA A 98 26.12 1.20 -13.60
C ALA A 98 25.52 2.61 -13.56
N SER A 99 26.18 3.59 -12.95
CA SER A 99 25.74 4.99 -12.89
C SER A 99 25.59 5.63 -14.27
N GLU A 100 26.37 5.21 -15.26
CA GLU A 100 26.21 5.70 -16.65
C GLU A 100 24.97 5.12 -17.36
N LYS A 101 24.47 3.97 -16.89
CA LYS A 101 23.38 3.21 -17.51
C LYS A 101 22.05 3.28 -16.75
N CYS A 102 22.00 4.00 -15.64
CA CYS A 102 20.78 4.18 -14.87
C CYS A 102 20.69 5.57 -14.26
N GLU A 103 19.47 6.00 -14.02
CA GLU A 103 19.20 7.19 -13.23
C GLU A 103 19.09 6.80 -11.75
N LEU A 104 19.91 7.39 -10.89
CA LEU A 104 19.92 7.15 -9.45
C LEU A 104 19.08 8.22 -8.74
N TRP A 105 18.23 7.79 -7.82
CA TRP A 105 17.32 8.67 -7.08
C TRP A 105 16.95 8.08 -5.72
N HIS A 106 16.33 8.88 -4.85
CA HIS A 106 15.92 8.43 -3.52
C HIS A 106 14.48 8.84 -3.20
N ASP A 107 13.88 8.24 -2.16
CA ASP A 107 12.61 8.71 -1.60
C ASP A 107 12.83 9.62 -0.38
N ALA A 108 11.73 10.17 0.17
CA ALA A 108 11.77 11.07 1.32
C ALA A 108 12.31 10.39 2.60
N GLU A 109 12.22 9.07 2.68
CA GLU A 109 12.78 8.23 3.74
C GLU A 109 14.28 7.93 3.55
N GLY A 110 14.86 8.31 2.41
CA GLY A 110 16.25 8.07 2.07
C GLY A 110 16.55 6.64 1.65
N ASP A 111 15.56 5.86 1.21
CA ASP A 111 15.77 4.61 0.49
C ASP A 111 16.26 4.93 -0.93
N ALA A 112 17.19 4.11 -1.43
CA ALA A 112 17.88 4.35 -2.70
C ALA A 112 17.31 3.50 -3.83
N PHE A 113 17.11 4.13 -4.99
CA PHE A 113 16.51 3.52 -6.17
C PHE A 113 17.31 3.84 -7.43
N ALA A 114 17.05 3.04 -8.47
CA ALA A 114 17.60 3.21 -9.80
C ALA A 114 16.52 3.02 -10.85
N SER A 115 16.51 3.85 -11.89
CA SER A 115 15.70 3.68 -13.09
C SER A 115 16.56 3.17 -14.24
N LEU A 116 16.16 2.05 -14.81
CA LEU A 116 16.87 1.35 -15.88
C LEU A 116 16.07 1.50 -17.17
N GLU A 117 16.72 1.86 -18.27
CA GLU A 117 16.09 1.78 -19.59
C GLU A 117 16.41 0.42 -20.23
N ARG A 118 15.36 -0.34 -20.58
CA ARG A 118 15.46 -1.67 -21.19
C ARG A 118 14.43 -1.82 -22.29
N ASP A 119 14.83 -2.32 -23.45
CA ASP A 119 13.93 -2.78 -24.53
C ASP A 119 12.72 -1.87 -24.81
N ASN A 120 12.94 -0.53 -24.72
CA ASN A 120 11.94 0.53 -24.94
C ASN A 120 10.93 0.76 -23.80
N HIS A 121 11.24 0.35 -22.57
CA HIS A 121 10.53 0.70 -21.34
C HIS A 121 11.49 1.08 -20.21
N ARG A 122 10.93 1.64 -19.14
CA ARG A 122 11.68 2.08 -17.95
C ARG A 122 11.31 1.23 -16.75
N GLU A 123 12.31 0.69 -16.07
CA GLU A 123 12.14 -0.13 -14.88
C GLU A 123 12.67 0.60 -13.65
N HIS A 124 11.95 0.58 -12.54
CA HIS A 124 12.43 1.18 -11.29
C HIS A 124 12.66 0.13 -10.22
N TRP A 125 13.86 0.12 -9.65
CA TRP A 125 14.31 -0.88 -8.69
C TRP A 125 14.92 -0.21 -7.47
N ARG A 126 14.64 -0.74 -6.28
CA ARG A 126 15.48 -0.45 -5.11
C ARG A 126 16.88 -1.00 -5.36
N ILE A 127 17.91 -0.25 -5.01
CA ILE A 127 19.31 -0.65 -5.24
C ILE A 127 19.68 -1.89 -4.39
N ASP A 128 19.07 -2.04 -3.22
CA ASP A 128 19.27 -3.21 -2.36
C ASP A 128 18.47 -4.45 -2.78
N SER A 129 17.62 -4.35 -3.81
CA SER A 129 16.76 -5.44 -4.26
C SER A 129 17.54 -6.53 -5.00
N VAL A 130 16.97 -7.75 -4.98
CA VAL A 130 17.50 -8.87 -5.77
C VAL A 130 17.46 -8.55 -7.26
N GLY A 131 16.40 -7.87 -7.75
CA GLY A 131 16.28 -7.52 -9.16
C GLY A 131 17.40 -6.60 -9.65
N PHE A 132 17.74 -5.56 -8.87
CA PHE A 132 18.85 -4.67 -9.20
C PHE A 132 20.20 -5.39 -9.16
N ARG A 133 20.42 -6.28 -8.18
CA ARG A 133 21.65 -7.09 -8.11
C ARG A 133 21.78 -8.08 -9.28
N ASP A 134 20.67 -8.68 -9.70
CA ASP A 134 20.61 -9.56 -10.87
C ASP A 134 20.99 -8.75 -12.15
N TRP A 135 20.49 -7.52 -12.29
CA TRP A 135 20.86 -6.60 -13.37
C TRP A 135 22.34 -6.18 -13.32
N LEU A 136 22.85 -5.80 -12.14
CA LEU A 136 24.24 -5.40 -11.96
C LEU A 136 25.22 -6.53 -12.30
N SER A 137 24.85 -7.77 -11.93
CA SER A 137 25.60 -8.98 -12.28
C SER A 137 25.61 -9.23 -13.79
N TRP A 138 24.47 -9.00 -14.46
CA TRP A 138 24.36 -9.13 -15.91
C TRP A 138 25.25 -8.11 -16.64
N ILE A 139 25.26 -6.85 -16.22
CA ILE A 139 26.13 -5.81 -16.81
C ILE A 139 27.61 -6.14 -16.63
N ALA A 140 28.01 -6.57 -15.43
CA ALA A 140 29.39 -6.95 -15.16
C ALA A 140 29.85 -8.09 -16.10
N HIS A 141 28.98 -9.08 -16.32
CA HIS A 141 29.29 -10.17 -17.24
C HIS A 141 29.30 -9.72 -18.70
N SER A 142 28.33 -8.92 -19.14
CA SER A 142 28.19 -8.53 -20.55
C SER A 142 29.24 -7.52 -21.02
N GLU A 143 29.64 -6.59 -20.16
CA GLU A 143 30.52 -5.46 -20.54
C GLU A 143 31.96 -5.65 -20.02
N LEU A 144 32.14 -6.23 -18.83
CA LEU A 144 33.46 -6.44 -18.23
C LEU A 144 33.98 -7.86 -18.40
N GLY A 145 33.16 -8.79 -18.93
CA GLY A 145 33.52 -10.20 -19.08
C GLY A 145 33.79 -10.92 -17.75
N ALA A 146 33.32 -10.36 -16.63
CA ALA A 146 33.64 -10.82 -15.29
C ALA A 146 32.39 -11.31 -14.55
N ALA A 147 32.55 -12.36 -13.74
CA ALA A 147 31.57 -12.77 -12.75
C ALA A 147 31.96 -12.14 -11.39
N PRO A 148 31.37 -10.99 -11.01
CA PRO A 148 31.74 -10.30 -9.78
C PRO A 148 31.38 -11.16 -8.55
N SER A 149 32.22 -11.08 -7.52
CA SER A 149 31.91 -11.71 -6.23
C SER A 149 30.72 -11.03 -5.55
N SER A 150 30.07 -11.71 -4.62
CA SER A 150 28.99 -11.13 -3.81
C SER A 150 29.44 -9.87 -3.04
N GLU A 151 30.70 -9.81 -2.62
CA GLU A 151 31.27 -8.65 -1.92
C GLU A 151 31.50 -7.47 -2.86
N THR A 152 31.92 -7.74 -4.10
CA THR A 152 32.05 -6.74 -5.17
C THR A 152 30.68 -6.12 -5.49
N LEU A 153 29.65 -6.95 -5.68
CA LEU A 153 28.28 -6.49 -5.95
C LEU A 153 27.74 -5.64 -4.79
N LYS A 154 27.95 -6.09 -3.55
CA LYS A 154 27.52 -5.35 -2.35
C LYS A 154 28.23 -4.00 -2.24
N SER A 155 29.54 -3.97 -2.46
CA SER A 155 30.33 -2.74 -2.46
C SER A 155 29.86 -1.75 -3.53
N ALA A 156 29.60 -2.24 -4.75
CA ALA A 156 29.05 -1.42 -5.82
C ALA A 156 27.65 -0.89 -5.49
N CYS A 157 26.75 -1.74 -4.97
CA CYS A 157 25.41 -1.30 -4.52
C CYS A 157 25.49 -0.24 -3.40
N ASN A 158 26.44 -0.37 -2.46
CA ASN A 158 26.64 0.62 -1.41
C ASN A 158 27.09 1.97 -1.97
N ALA A 159 28.02 1.97 -2.94
CA ALA A 159 28.48 3.18 -3.61
C ALA A 159 27.32 3.86 -4.36
N LEU A 160 26.58 3.09 -5.17
CA LEU A 160 25.41 3.57 -5.91
C LEU A 160 24.31 4.11 -4.98
N SER A 161 24.09 3.45 -3.84
CA SER A 161 23.14 3.92 -2.82
C SER A 161 23.60 5.24 -2.20
N GLY A 162 24.90 5.43 -2.01
CA GLY A 162 25.46 6.72 -1.57
C GLY A 162 25.15 7.83 -2.56
N THR A 163 25.49 7.63 -3.84
CA THR A 163 25.20 8.59 -4.91
C THR A 163 23.70 8.88 -5.01
N ALA A 164 22.85 7.85 -5.01
CA ALA A 164 21.41 8.02 -5.08
C ALA A 164 20.85 8.88 -3.93
N LYS A 165 21.33 8.70 -2.70
CA LYS A 165 20.83 9.40 -1.50
C LYS A 165 21.34 10.82 -1.33
N PHE A 166 22.53 11.12 -1.82
CA PHE A 166 23.20 12.40 -1.56
C PHE A 166 23.31 13.30 -2.81
N ASP A 167 23.31 12.71 -4.00
CA ASP A 167 23.44 13.42 -5.28
C ASP A 167 22.20 13.25 -6.19
N GLY A 168 21.39 12.21 -5.97
CA GLY A 168 20.20 11.91 -6.77
C GLY A 168 18.99 12.77 -6.39
N ASP A 169 18.04 12.89 -7.32
CA ASP A 169 16.78 13.61 -7.08
C ASP A 169 15.83 12.81 -6.17
N GLU A 170 14.98 13.52 -5.42
CA GLU A 170 13.93 12.92 -4.60
C GLU A 170 12.69 12.60 -5.45
N HIS A 171 12.20 11.36 -5.40
CA HIS A 171 10.96 10.93 -6.04
C HIS A 171 10.14 9.99 -5.16
N GLU A 172 8.82 9.96 -5.40
CA GLU A 172 7.91 9.08 -4.67
C GLU A 172 7.72 7.74 -5.38
N PRO A 173 8.18 6.61 -4.81
CA PRO A 173 7.93 5.28 -5.37
C PRO A 173 6.47 4.87 -5.19
N ARG A 174 5.87 4.27 -6.23
CA ARG A 174 4.51 3.72 -6.19
C ARG A 174 4.52 2.22 -6.45
N ARG A 175 3.63 1.42 -5.83
CA ARG A 175 3.61 -0.04 -6.07
C ARG A 175 2.74 -0.42 -7.25
N ARG A 176 1.44 -0.22 -7.07
CA ARG A 176 0.41 -0.58 -8.04
C ARG A 176 -0.36 0.64 -8.52
N VAL A 177 -0.57 1.62 -7.64
CA VAL A 177 -1.38 2.80 -7.93
C VAL A 177 -0.60 4.05 -7.62
N GLY A 178 -0.81 5.08 -8.43
CA GLY A 178 -0.23 6.41 -8.27
C GLY A 178 -1.21 7.49 -8.70
N LYS A 179 -0.89 8.74 -8.39
CA LYS A 179 -1.67 9.91 -8.82
C LYS A 179 -0.73 11.06 -9.11
N ASP A 180 -1.00 11.78 -10.18
CA ASP A 180 -0.34 13.04 -10.53
C ASP A 180 -1.39 14.07 -11.03
N SER A 181 -0.93 15.15 -11.65
CA SER A 181 -1.80 16.17 -12.23
C SER A 181 -2.61 15.68 -13.45
N SER A 182 -2.19 14.58 -14.09
CA SER A 182 -2.88 14.00 -15.26
C SER A 182 -4.05 13.11 -14.85
N GLY A 183 -3.95 12.43 -13.71
CA GLY A 183 -4.99 11.54 -13.21
C GLY A 183 -4.48 10.44 -12.28
N TYR A 184 -5.22 9.33 -12.24
CA TYR A 184 -4.81 8.12 -11.53
C TYR A 184 -4.05 7.20 -12.47
N TRP A 185 -3.01 6.57 -11.94
CA TRP A 185 -2.18 5.62 -12.67
C TRP A 185 -2.28 4.25 -12.02
N LEU A 186 -2.48 3.23 -12.83
CA LEU A 186 -2.55 1.82 -12.40
C LEU A 186 -1.49 1.02 -13.16
N ASP A 187 -0.47 0.53 -12.46
CA ASP A 187 0.56 -0.34 -13.01
C ASP A 187 -0.06 -1.63 -13.54
N VAL A 188 0.16 -1.94 -14.83
CA VAL A 188 -0.35 -3.19 -15.42
C VAL A 188 0.38 -4.39 -14.80
N GLY A 189 1.64 -4.26 -14.41
CA GLY A 189 2.44 -5.36 -13.85
C GLY A 189 2.92 -6.37 -14.90
N ASP A 190 2.92 -6.00 -16.19
CA ASP A 190 3.42 -6.82 -17.30
C ASP A 190 4.89 -6.53 -17.63
N ASP A 191 5.52 -7.39 -18.41
CA ASP A 191 6.96 -7.28 -18.71
C ASP A 191 7.34 -6.03 -19.53
N HIS A 192 6.35 -5.34 -20.13
CA HIS A 192 6.54 -4.09 -20.88
C HIS A 192 6.46 -2.83 -20.01
N TRP A 193 6.27 -2.98 -18.69
CA TRP A 193 6.20 -1.85 -17.75
C TRP A 193 5.12 -0.80 -18.08
N ARG A 194 4.02 -1.24 -18.68
CA ARG A 194 2.90 -0.37 -19.03
C ARG A 194 2.09 0.00 -17.79
N ALA A 195 1.45 1.17 -17.84
CA ALA A 195 0.45 1.57 -16.86
C ALA A 195 -0.80 2.15 -17.53
N ILE A 196 -1.93 2.07 -16.84
CA ILE A 196 -3.19 2.63 -17.29
C ILE A 196 -3.34 4.01 -16.65
N LEU A 197 -3.46 5.06 -17.47
CA LEU A 197 -3.89 6.38 -17.03
C LEU A 197 -5.42 6.43 -17.01
N ILE A 198 -6.01 6.85 -15.90
CA ILE A 198 -7.44 6.94 -15.67
C ILE A 198 -7.78 8.40 -15.33
N THR A 199 -8.72 8.96 -16.09
CA THR A 199 -9.19 10.35 -15.96
C THR A 199 -10.71 10.38 -15.86
N ALA A 200 -11.30 11.56 -15.61
CA ALA A 200 -12.74 11.75 -15.68
C ALA A 200 -13.35 11.61 -17.09
N THR A 201 -12.52 11.44 -18.13
CA THR A 201 -12.97 11.34 -19.54
C THR A 201 -12.74 9.97 -20.17
N GLY A 202 -12.03 9.08 -19.47
CA GLY A 202 -11.73 7.73 -19.91
C GLY A 202 -10.40 7.25 -19.37
N TRP A 203 -9.96 6.09 -19.86
CA TRP A 203 -8.68 5.46 -19.52
C TRP A 203 -7.90 5.06 -20.77
N ARG A 204 -6.57 4.96 -20.64
CA ARG A 204 -5.67 4.51 -21.73
C ARG A 204 -4.44 3.81 -21.17
N ILE A 205 -3.95 2.80 -21.88
CA ILE A 205 -2.66 2.14 -21.57
C ILE A 205 -1.51 2.98 -22.15
N MET A 206 -0.47 3.18 -21.35
CA MET A 206 0.72 3.98 -21.66
C MET A 206 1.97 3.11 -21.50
N ASN A 207 2.91 3.23 -22.45
CA ASN A 207 4.16 2.46 -22.45
C ASN A 207 5.30 3.12 -21.64
N ASP A 208 5.20 4.42 -21.37
CA ASP A 208 6.18 5.18 -20.61
C ASP A 208 5.43 6.04 -19.58
N PRO A 209 4.99 5.44 -18.46
CA PRO A 209 4.29 6.18 -17.42
C PRO A 209 5.27 7.09 -16.66
N PRO A 210 4.88 8.34 -16.33
CA PRO A 210 5.72 9.25 -15.56
C PRO A 210 5.84 8.84 -14.08
N VAL A 211 4.96 7.97 -13.60
CA VAL A 211 4.96 7.47 -12.22
C VAL A 211 6.00 6.37 -12.05
N ARG A 212 6.87 6.51 -11.05
CA ARG A 212 7.93 5.53 -10.75
C ARG A 212 7.39 4.32 -10.00
N PHE A 213 6.84 3.36 -10.74
CA PHE A 213 6.35 2.12 -10.16
C PHE A 213 7.49 1.20 -9.72
N ILE A 214 7.43 0.63 -8.52
CA ILE A 214 8.36 -0.36 -7.99
C ILE A 214 7.69 -1.72 -7.91
N ARG A 215 8.35 -2.73 -8.48
CA ARG A 215 7.82 -4.10 -8.54
C ARG A 215 8.66 -5.06 -7.72
N THR A 216 8.01 -6.08 -7.19
CA THR A 216 8.68 -7.24 -6.56
C THR A 216 8.55 -8.47 -7.46
N LYS A 217 9.33 -9.53 -7.19
CA LYS A 217 9.19 -10.83 -7.87
C LYS A 217 7.78 -11.45 -7.72
N ALA A 218 7.02 -10.99 -6.74
CA ALA A 218 5.66 -11.44 -6.48
C ALA A 218 4.60 -10.72 -7.33
N THR A 219 4.92 -9.58 -7.94
CA THR A 219 4.02 -8.81 -8.82
C THR A 219 3.54 -9.67 -9.98
N ARG A 220 2.24 -9.61 -10.30
CA ARG A 220 1.68 -10.23 -11.51
C ARG A 220 0.89 -9.20 -12.30
N ALA A 221 0.69 -9.50 -13.58
CA ALA A 221 -0.04 -8.64 -14.49
C ALA A 221 -1.54 -8.62 -14.18
N LEU A 222 -2.13 -7.45 -14.29
CA LEU A 222 -3.57 -7.23 -14.35
C LEU A 222 -4.12 -7.79 -15.67
N PRO A 223 -5.41 -8.19 -15.71
CA PRO A 223 -6.06 -8.52 -16.97
C PRO A 223 -6.02 -7.34 -17.94
N GLU A 224 -5.66 -7.59 -19.20
CA GLU A 224 -5.66 -6.55 -20.24
C GLU A 224 -7.10 -6.02 -20.44
N PRO A 225 -7.39 -4.74 -20.14
CA PRO A 225 -8.74 -4.22 -20.21
C PRO A 225 -9.26 -4.13 -21.65
N VAL A 226 -10.56 -4.38 -21.83
CA VAL A 226 -11.27 -4.10 -23.09
C VAL A 226 -12.57 -3.34 -22.79
N SER A 227 -12.85 -2.29 -23.55
CA SER A 227 -14.08 -1.51 -23.41
C SER A 227 -15.33 -2.33 -23.76
N GLY A 228 -16.49 -1.91 -23.25
CA GLY A 228 -17.78 -2.54 -23.55
C GLY A 228 -18.08 -3.81 -22.74
N GLY A 229 -17.29 -4.08 -21.69
CA GLY A 229 -17.61 -5.10 -20.69
C GLY A 229 -18.69 -4.66 -19.70
N SER A 230 -19.01 -5.52 -18.74
CA SER A 230 -19.93 -5.20 -17.64
C SER A 230 -19.40 -5.71 -16.30
N VAL A 231 -19.55 -4.90 -15.26
CA VAL A 231 -19.24 -5.30 -13.87
C VAL A 231 -20.20 -6.37 -13.37
N ASP A 232 -21.38 -6.55 -13.98
CA ASP A 232 -22.35 -7.57 -13.54
C ASP A 232 -21.82 -8.99 -13.69
N VAL A 233 -20.91 -9.20 -14.66
CA VAL A 233 -20.29 -10.50 -14.90
C VAL A 233 -19.49 -10.99 -13.69
N LEU A 234 -18.92 -10.05 -12.91
CA LEU A 234 -18.20 -10.35 -11.66
C LEU A 234 -19.05 -11.14 -10.68
N TRP A 235 -20.36 -10.87 -10.62
CA TRP A 235 -21.27 -11.49 -9.66
C TRP A 235 -21.60 -12.96 -9.96
N HIS A 236 -21.21 -13.47 -11.13
CA HIS A 236 -21.29 -14.89 -11.45
C HIS A 236 -20.06 -15.69 -10.98
N LEU A 237 -19.01 -14.99 -10.58
CA LEU A 237 -17.72 -15.54 -10.13
C LEU A 237 -17.61 -15.57 -8.61
N VAL A 238 -18.37 -14.74 -7.90
CA VAL A 238 -18.31 -14.59 -6.44
C VAL A 238 -19.67 -14.76 -5.78
N ASN A 239 -19.68 -15.23 -4.54
CA ASN A 239 -20.88 -15.48 -3.77
C ASN A 239 -21.32 -14.26 -2.92
N VAL A 240 -21.30 -13.06 -3.50
CA VAL A 240 -21.68 -11.83 -2.78
C VAL A 240 -23.19 -11.58 -2.87
N PRO A 241 -23.90 -11.35 -1.74
CA PRO A 241 -25.33 -11.01 -1.75
C PRO A 241 -25.64 -9.78 -2.60
N LYS A 242 -26.78 -9.78 -3.29
CA LYS A 242 -27.14 -8.71 -4.24
C LYS A 242 -27.11 -7.32 -3.61
N GLN A 243 -27.62 -7.18 -2.38
CA GLN A 243 -27.67 -5.93 -1.64
C GLN A 243 -26.29 -5.38 -1.25
N GLU A 244 -25.25 -6.22 -1.18
CA GLU A 244 -23.90 -5.84 -0.76
C GLU A 244 -22.97 -5.50 -1.95
N ARG A 245 -23.40 -5.80 -3.19
CA ARG A 245 -22.58 -5.68 -4.41
C ARG A 245 -22.07 -4.26 -4.64
N LEU A 246 -22.91 -3.26 -4.35
CA LEU A 246 -22.55 -1.86 -4.53
C LEU A 246 -21.43 -1.42 -3.58
N LEU A 247 -21.43 -1.89 -2.33
CA LEU A 247 -20.35 -1.65 -1.37
C LEU A 247 -19.05 -2.31 -1.80
N VAL A 248 -19.12 -3.52 -2.36
CA VAL A 248 -17.95 -4.22 -2.90
C VAL A 248 -17.38 -3.51 -4.13
N LEU A 249 -18.21 -3.02 -5.06
CA LEU A 249 -17.72 -2.21 -6.18
C LEU A 249 -17.04 -0.93 -5.69
N ALA A 250 -17.67 -0.21 -4.76
CA ALA A 250 -17.07 0.98 -4.18
C ALA A 250 -15.72 0.65 -3.53
N TRP A 251 -15.60 -0.47 -2.81
CA TRP A 251 -14.33 -0.91 -2.24
C TRP A 251 -13.27 -1.24 -3.28
N ILE A 252 -13.61 -1.94 -4.37
CA ILE A 252 -12.66 -2.25 -5.45
C ILE A 252 -12.11 -0.97 -6.08
N ILE A 253 -12.98 -0.01 -6.39
CA ILE A 253 -12.58 1.26 -7.00
C ILE A 253 -11.82 2.15 -6.01
N GLU A 254 -12.18 2.13 -4.73
CA GLU A 254 -11.45 2.83 -3.67
C GLU A 254 -9.99 2.37 -3.62
N CYS A 255 -9.72 1.08 -3.87
CA CYS A 255 -8.35 0.55 -3.90
C CYS A 255 -7.45 1.19 -4.98
N PHE A 256 -8.01 1.95 -5.93
CA PHE A 256 -7.27 2.69 -6.95
C PHE A 256 -6.98 4.15 -6.59
N ARG A 257 -7.38 4.60 -5.40
CA ARG A 257 -7.26 6.00 -4.95
C ARG A 257 -6.19 6.17 -3.86
N PRO A 258 -4.90 6.31 -4.21
CA PRO A 258 -3.80 6.48 -3.23
C PRO A 258 -3.86 7.74 -2.38
N ASP A 259 -4.73 8.68 -2.71
CA ASP A 259 -4.89 9.95 -2.02
C ASP A 259 -6.04 9.98 -1.01
N THR A 260 -6.70 8.84 -0.76
CA THR A 260 -7.77 8.71 0.23
C THR A 260 -7.52 7.58 1.21
N PRO A 261 -8.04 7.68 2.45
CA PRO A 261 -8.01 6.55 3.37
C PRO A 261 -8.84 5.38 2.82
N TYR A 262 -8.26 4.19 2.81
CA TYR A 262 -8.93 2.99 2.32
C TYR A 262 -9.95 2.43 3.32
N ALA A 263 -11.11 2.01 2.81
CA ALA A 263 -11.97 1.11 3.56
C ALA A 263 -11.36 -0.30 3.60
N LEU A 264 -11.49 -1.01 4.72
CA LEU A 264 -11.06 -2.40 4.85
C LEU A 264 -12.20 -3.33 4.40
N LEU A 265 -11.92 -4.36 3.61
CA LEU A 265 -12.90 -5.41 3.29
C LEU A 265 -12.74 -6.60 4.23
N GLU A 266 -13.84 -6.97 4.89
CA GLU A 266 -13.94 -8.21 5.65
C GLU A 266 -14.98 -9.14 5.00
N LEU A 267 -14.59 -10.37 4.69
CA LEU A 267 -15.50 -11.42 4.22
C LEU A 267 -15.72 -12.48 5.31
N THR A 268 -16.97 -12.63 5.74
CA THR A 268 -17.41 -13.61 6.75
C THR A 268 -18.39 -14.63 6.16
N GLY A 269 -18.64 -15.73 6.86
CA GLY A 269 -19.59 -16.75 6.44
C GLY A 269 -19.13 -18.16 6.78
N GLU A 270 -20.03 -19.13 6.69
CA GLU A 270 -19.74 -20.51 7.07
C GLU A 270 -18.63 -21.15 6.22
N GLN A 271 -18.10 -22.28 6.68
CA GLN A 271 -17.15 -23.06 5.90
C GLN A 271 -17.80 -23.48 4.58
N GLY A 272 -17.12 -23.23 3.46
CA GLY A 272 -17.67 -23.49 2.13
C GLY A 272 -18.47 -22.35 1.50
N ALA A 273 -18.56 -21.17 2.12
CA ALA A 273 -19.23 -19.99 1.55
C ALA A 273 -18.47 -19.27 0.40
N ALA A 274 -17.37 -19.84 -0.13
CA ALA A 274 -16.50 -19.27 -1.17
C ALA A 274 -15.83 -17.92 -0.83
N LYS A 275 -15.52 -17.68 0.45
CA LYS A 275 -14.81 -16.47 0.91
C LYS A 275 -13.43 -16.30 0.26
N SER A 276 -12.58 -17.33 0.32
CA SER A 276 -11.25 -17.30 -0.30
C SER A 276 -11.33 -17.13 -1.82
N THR A 277 -12.32 -17.74 -2.48
CA THR A 277 -12.58 -17.57 -3.92
C THR A 277 -12.96 -16.13 -4.27
N ALA A 278 -13.87 -15.52 -3.50
CA ALA A 278 -14.25 -14.12 -3.70
C ALA A 278 -13.07 -13.18 -3.50
N GLN A 279 -12.32 -13.33 -2.41
CA GLN A 279 -11.13 -12.53 -2.12
C GLN A 279 -10.05 -12.66 -3.20
N ARG A 280 -9.79 -13.88 -3.69
CA ARG A 280 -8.87 -14.14 -4.80
C ARG A 280 -9.33 -13.46 -6.09
N THR A 281 -10.63 -13.55 -6.38
CA THR A 281 -11.24 -12.91 -7.56
C THR A 281 -11.10 -11.39 -7.48
N PHE A 282 -11.39 -10.75 -6.34
CA PHE A 282 -11.21 -9.31 -6.20
C PHE A 282 -9.75 -8.89 -6.33
N ARG A 283 -8.83 -9.62 -5.67
CA ARG A 283 -7.39 -9.35 -5.77
C ARG A 283 -6.90 -9.39 -7.21
N ARG A 284 -7.43 -10.29 -8.04
CA ARG A 284 -7.07 -10.40 -9.46
C ARG A 284 -7.34 -9.11 -10.27
N PHE A 285 -8.27 -8.26 -9.83
CA PHE A 285 -8.55 -6.98 -10.49
C PHE A 285 -7.89 -5.77 -9.81
N ILE A 286 -7.26 -5.97 -8.64
CA ILE A 286 -6.66 -4.89 -7.84
C ILE A 286 -5.12 -5.00 -7.80
N ASP A 287 -4.61 -6.13 -7.34
CA ASP A 287 -3.18 -6.37 -7.15
C ASP A 287 -2.84 -7.87 -7.29
N PRO A 288 -2.90 -8.42 -8.52
CA PRO A 288 -2.45 -9.78 -8.82
C PRO A 288 -1.06 -10.02 -8.27
N ASN A 289 -0.91 -11.15 -7.58
CA ASN A 289 0.32 -11.48 -6.87
C ASN A 289 0.57 -12.99 -6.91
N GLN A 290 1.83 -13.41 -6.87
CA GLN A 290 2.23 -14.82 -6.83
C GLN A 290 1.58 -15.55 -5.64
N VAL A 291 1.45 -14.87 -4.51
CA VAL A 291 0.74 -15.37 -3.32
C VAL A 291 -0.49 -14.51 -3.12
N GLU A 292 -1.64 -15.01 -3.60
CA GLU A 292 -2.88 -14.25 -3.62
C GLU A 292 -3.53 -14.09 -2.24
N LEU A 293 -3.38 -15.11 -1.38
CA LEU A 293 -3.92 -15.14 -0.03
C LEU A 293 -2.81 -15.51 0.95
N ARG A 294 -2.67 -14.77 2.04
CA ARG A 294 -1.66 -15.01 3.08
C ARG A 294 -2.33 -15.47 4.37
N GLY A 295 -1.62 -16.30 5.15
CA GLY A 295 -2.06 -16.67 6.50
C GLY A 295 -1.96 -15.49 7.47
N LYS A 296 -2.48 -15.70 8.68
CA LYS A 296 -2.44 -14.70 9.76
C LYS A 296 -0.99 -14.23 10.06
N PRO A 297 -0.73 -12.91 10.13
CA PRO A 297 0.56 -12.39 10.56
C PRO A 297 0.84 -12.78 12.02
N LYS A 298 2.10 -13.06 12.36
CA LYS A 298 2.50 -13.44 13.72
C LYS A 298 2.78 -12.21 14.57
N ALA A 299 3.37 -11.19 13.97
CA ALA A 299 3.72 -9.93 14.61
C ALA A 299 3.27 -8.72 13.77
N VAL A 300 3.40 -7.50 14.33
CA VAL A 300 3.02 -6.26 13.63
C VAL A 300 3.97 -5.98 12.47
N GLU A 301 5.24 -6.31 12.64
CA GLU A 301 6.31 -6.18 11.65
C GLU A 301 5.98 -6.96 10.37
N ASP A 302 5.36 -8.16 10.49
CA ASP A 302 4.93 -8.96 9.34
C ASP A 302 3.92 -8.23 8.45
N ILE A 303 3.08 -7.37 9.04
CA ILE A 303 2.09 -6.55 8.33
C ILE A 303 2.79 -5.48 7.51
N TYR A 304 3.73 -4.76 8.10
CA TYR A 304 4.49 -3.71 7.41
C TYR A 304 5.43 -4.27 6.35
N VAL A 305 6.05 -5.43 6.58
CA VAL A 305 6.82 -6.15 5.55
C VAL A 305 5.90 -6.57 4.40
N SER A 306 4.67 -6.99 4.69
CA SER A 306 3.71 -7.31 3.64
C SER A 306 3.30 -6.08 2.84
N ALA A 307 3.09 -4.94 3.50
CA ALA A 307 2.75 -3.67 2.88
C ALA A 307 3.91 -3.10 2.06
N SER A 308 5.15 -3.37 2.49
CA SER A 308 6.35 -3.01 1.75
C SER A 308 6.65 -3.93 0.55
N ASN A 309 5.76 -4.87 0.23
CA ASN A 309 5.92 -5.78 -0.92
C ASN A 309 4.67 -5.92 -1.80
N SER A 310 3.55 -5.33 -1.42
CA SER A 310 2.26 -5.51 -2.11
C SER A 310 1.37 -4.30 -1.92
N HIS A 311 0.55 -4.00 -2.92
CA HIS A 311 -0.42 -2.91 -2.80
C HIS A 311 -1.62 -3.32 -1.97
N LEU A 312 -2.18 -4.53 -2.18
CA LEU A 312 -3.27 -5.04 -1.36
C LEU A 312 -2.74 -6.01 -0.32
N LEU A 313 -3.02 -5.77 0.97
CA LEU A 313 -2.87 -6.79 2.02
C LEU A 313 -4.05 -7.76 1.95
N SER A 314 -3.77 -9.06 1.83
CA SER A 314 -4.80 -10.09 1.66
C SER A 314 -4.55 -11.26 2.61
N TYR A 315 -5.31 -11.29 3.70
CA TYR A 315 -5.20 -12.32 4.74
C TYR A 315 -6.41 -13.26 4.70
N GLU A 316 -6.18 -14.56 4.79
CA GLU A 316 -7.26 -15.56 4.82
C GLU A 316 -7.26 -16.40 6.08
N ASN A 317 -8.41 -16.99 6.37
CA ASN A 317 -8.63 -17.91 7.49
C ASN A 317 -8.25 -17.29 8.85
N LEU A 318 -8.57 -16.00 9.04
CA LEU A 318 -8.37 -15.35 10.31
C LEU A 318 -9.42 -15.81 11.33
N SER A 319 -8.95 -16.19 12.52
CA SER A 319 -9.78 -16.49 13.69
C SER A 319 -9.95 -15.30 14.63
N GLY A 320 -9.25 -14.19 14.37
CA GLY A 320 -9.26 -12.99 15.19
C GLY A 320 -7.96 -12.19 15.03
N LEU A 321 -7.98 -10.92 15.43
CA LEU A 321 -6.84 -10.01 15.42
C LEU A 321 -6.46 -9.62 16.85
N SER A 322 -5.16 -9.46 17.13
CA SER A 322 -4.73 -8.77 18.35
C SER A 322 -5.04 -7.27 18.27
N ASN A 323 -4.96 -6.58 19.41
CA ASN A 323 -5.13 -5.14 19.46
C ASN A 323 -4.09 -4.43 18.57
N ASP A 324 -2.82 -4.81 18.70
CA ASP A 324 -1.73 -4.19 17.95
C ASP A 324 -1.85 -4.47 16.44
N GLN A 325 -2.34 -5.66 16.06
CA GLN A 325 -2.64 -5.97 14.66
C GLN A 325 -3.79 -5.12 14.11
N SER A 326 -4.86 -4.93 14.88
CA SER A 326 -5.97 -4.07 14.49
C SER A 326 -5.52 -2.62 14.30
N ASP A 327 -4.70 -2.12 15.20
CA ASP A 327 -4.19 -0.74 15.14
C ASP A 327 -3.22 -0.59 13.96
N ALA A 328 -2.37 -1.58 13.66
CA ALA A 328 -1.50 -1.60 12.49
C ALA A 328 -2.27 -1.61 11.15
N LEU A 329 -3.35 -2.39 11.05
CA LEU A 329 -4.20 -2.40 9.85
C LEU A 329 -4.92 -1.06 9.65
N CYS A 330 -5.37 -0.41 10.74
CA CYS A 330 -5.90 0.96 10.67
C CYS A 330 -4.85 1.92 10.09
N THR A 331 -3.62 1.89 10.60
CA THR A 331 -2.52 2.73 10.12
C THR A 331 -2.23 2.52 8.64
N CYS A 332 -2.20 1.26 8.18
CA CYS A 332 -2.04 0.91 6.78
C CYS A 332 -3.15 1.47 5.89
N CYS A 333 -4.40 1.46 6.36
CA CYS A 333 -5.54 1.99 5.60
C CYS A 333 -5.53 3.53 5.52
N THR A 334 -5.00 4.24 6.52
CA THR A 334 -5.04 5.72 6.56
C THR A 334 -3.75 6.40 6.10
N GLY A 335 -2.67 5.64 5.88
CA GLY A 335 -1.38 6.17 5.41
C GLY A 335 -0.47 6.69 6.53
N GLY A 336 -0.44 6.01 7.68
CA GLY A 336 0.45 6.37 8.78
C GLY A 336 1.78 5.60 8.79
N GLY A 337 2.71 6.01 9.65
CA GLY A 337 4.00 5.36 9.88
C GLY A 337 4.02 4.47 11.13
N TYR A 338 4.77 3.38 11.06
CA TYR A 338 5.16 2.54 12.19
C TYR A 338 6.65 2.67 12.44
N ALA A 339 7.02 3.08 13.65
CA ALA A 339 8.40 3.16 14.06
C ALA A 339 8.80 1.84 14.75
N ALA A 340 9.74 1.12 14.15
CA ALA A 340 10.33 -0.07 14.72
C ALA A 340 11.82 0.17 14.98
N ARG A 341 12.35 -0.37 16.07
CA ARG A 341 13.81 -0.44 16.26
C ARG A 341 14.35 -1.49 15.30
N GLN A 342 15.35 -1.16 14.49
CA GLN A 342 16.02 -2.17 13.67
C GLN A 342 16.63 -3.24 14.58
N LEU A 343 16.29 -4.51 14.32
CA LEU A 343 17.01 -5.62 14.91
C LEU A 343 18.39 -5.68 14.23
N TYR A 344 19.45 -5.44 15.00
CA TYR A 344 20.89 -5.55 14.66
C TYR A 344 21.66 -4.31 14.15
N THR A 345 21.17 -3.10 14.37
CA THR A 345 21.95 -1.85 14.20
C THR A 345 21.80 -0.96 15.43
N ASN A 346 22.89 -0.29 15.80
CA ASN A 346 22.99 0.49 17.04
C ASN A 346 22.00 1.68 17.04
N GLY A 347 20.84 1.53 17.68
CA GLY A 347 20.02 2.64 18.17
C GLY A 347 19.22 3.46 17.15
N GLU A 348 19.28 3.15 15.85
CA GLU A 348 18.50 3.86 14.83
C GLU A 348 17.06 3.30 14.75
N GLU A 349 16.09 4.22 14.78
CA GLU A 349 14.66 3.92 14.62
C GLU A 349 14.34 3.91 13.12
N SER A 350 14.02 2.74 12.56
CA SER A 350 13.51 2.65 11.19
C SER A 350 12.01 2.93 11.22
N THR A 351 11.58 3.97 10.50
CA THR A 351 10.17 4.23 10.27
C THR A 351 9.74 3.52 8.99
N LEU A 352 8.66 2.74 9.07
CA LEU A 352 8.01 2.09 7.94
C LEU A 352 6.67 2.80 7.73
N THR A 353 6.56 3.58 6.67
CA THR A 353 5.30 4.19 6.23
C THR A 353 4.56 3.22 5.31
N ALA A 354 3.24 3.08 5.51
CA ALA A 354 2.42 2.21 4.69
C ALA A 354 1.05 2.82 4.44
N HIS A 355 0.69 2.93 3.16
CA HIS A 355 -0.66 3.27 2.71
C HIS A 355 -1.14 2.23 1.71
N CYS A 356 -1.99 1.30 2.15
CA CYS A 356 -2.42 0.16 1.35
C CYS A 356 -3.83 -0.32 1.72
N PRO A 357 -4.63 -0.76 0.73
CA PRO A 357 -5.89 -1.45 1.00
C PRO A 357 -5.68 -2.78 1.74
N VAL A 358 -6.71 -3.18 2.49
CA VAL A 358 -6.73 -4.45 3.23
C VAL A 358 -7.99 -5.24 2.91
N ALA A 359 -7.81 -6.52 2.60
CA ALA A 359 -8.86 -7.52 2.53
C ALA A 359 -8.54 -8.67 3.49
N LEU A 360 -9.54 -9.08 4.27
CA LEU A 360 -9.43 -10.24 5.14
C LEU A 360 -10.67 -11.13 5.09
N ASN A 361 -10.49 -12.40 5.41
CA ASN A 361 -11.61 -13.31 5.59
C ASN A 361 -11.49 -14.19 6.84
N GLY A 362 -12.64 -14.66 7.31
CA GLY A 362 -12.77 -15.55 8.46
C GLY A 362 -14.12 -16.26 8.47
N ILE A 363 -14.26 -17.30 9.29
CA ILE A 363 -15.57 -17.94 9.49
C ILE A 363 -16.48 -17.00 10.30
N SER A 364 -15.96 -16.52 11.42
CA SER A 364 -16.60 -15.52 12.29
C SER A 364 -16.07 -14.12 11.99
N PRO A 365 -16.78 -13.06 12.42
CA PRO A 365 -16.26 -11.69 12.39
C PRO A 365 -14.90 -11.59 13.08
N VAL A 366 -13.95 -11.00 12.38
CA VAL A 366 -12.54 -10.81 12.77
C VAL A 366 -12.32 -9.38 13.24
N VAL A 367 -12.98 -8.42 12.60
CA VAL A 367 -12.90 -7.00 12.92
C VAL A 367 -13.88 -6.68 14.05
N LEU A 368 -13.41 -6.80 15.29
CA LEU A 368 -14.22 -6.52 16.49
C LEU A 368 -13.89 -5.18 17.16
N ARG A 369 -12.77 -4.58 16.78
CA ARG A 369 -12.30 -3.32 17.38
C ARG A 369 -13.10 -2.16 16.79
N PRO A 370 -13.77 -1.34 17.62
CA PRO A 370 -14.65 -0.27 17.11
C PRO A 370 -13.96 0.69 16.15
N ASP A 371 -12.66 0.95 16.34
CA ASP A 371 -11.91 1.83 15.45
C ASP A 371 -11.79 1.26 14.03
N LEU A 372 -11.36 -0.01 13.90
CA LEU A 372 -11.20 -0.68 12.61
C LEU A 372 -12.57 -1.02 11.99
N LEU A 373 -13.52 -1.45 12.81
CA LEU A 373 -14.90 -1.76 12.41
C LEU A 373 -15.56 -0.57 11.72
N ASP A 374 -15.34 0.64 12.23
CA ASP A 374 -15.94 1.84 11.67
C ASP A 374 -15.42 2.21 10.27
N ARG A 375 -14.31 1.59 9.85
CA ARG A 375 -13.69 1.74 8.53
C ARG A 375 -13.88 0.49 7.66
N ALA A 376 -14.52 -0.55 8.18
CA ALA A 376 -14.66 -1.82 7.51
C ALA A 376 -15.98 -1.91 6.73
N VAL A 377 -15.92 -2.61 5.60
CA VAL A 377 -17.04 -3.13 4.83
C VAL A 377 -17.06 -4.64 5.10
N SER A 378 -17.98 -5.08 5.97
CA SER A 378 -18.05 -6.46 6.49
C SER A 378 -19.15 -7.24 5.78
N ILE A 379 -18.81 -7.96 4.72
CA ILE A 379 -19.75 -8.73 3.92
C ILE A 379 -19.87 -10.16 4.45
N THR A 380 -21.09 -10.59 4.77
CA THR A 380 -21.37 -12.00 5.10
C THR A 380 -21.85 -12.73 3.85
N LEU A 381 -21.06 -13.72 3.41
CA LEU A 381 -21.37 -14.55 2.27
C LEU A 381 -22.34 -15.66 2.71
N PRO A 382 -23.41 -15.94 1.93
CA PRO A 382 -24.39 -16.97 2.24
C PRO A 382 -23.80 -18.36 1.99
N GLU A 383 -24.50 -19.40 2.45
CA GLU A 383 -24.17 -20.78 2.09
C GLU A 383 -24.28 -21.00 0.57
N ILE A 384 -23.36 -21.76 0.00
CA ILE A 384 -23.40 -22.14 -1.41
C ILE A 384 -24.33 -23.33 -1.59
N THR A 385 -25.40 -23.13 -2.34
CA THR A 385 -26.34 -24.20 -2.72
C THR A 385 -25.89 -24.99 -3.95
N VAL A 386 -25.19 -24.34 -4.90
CA VAL A 386 -24.67 -24.95 -6.13
C VAL A 386 -23.16 -24.76 -6.19
N ARG A 387 -22.43 -25.87 -6.03
CA ARG A 387 -20.96 -25.85 -6.06
C ARG A 387 -20.45 -25.91 -7.49
N LYS A 388 -19.49 -25.04 -7.79
CA LYS A 388 -18.59 -25.15 -8.95
C LYS A 388 -17.23 -25.60 -8.45
N THR A 389 -16.48 -26.30 -9.29
CA THR A 389 -15.08 -26.64 -9.04
C THR A 389 -14.20 -25.38 -9.15
N ASP A 390 -13.04 -25.41 -8.51
CA ASP A 390 -12.07 -24.30 -8.60
C ASP A 390 -11.61 -24.06 -10.04
N ASP A 391 -11.50 -25.13 -10.85
CA ASP A 391 -11.14 -25.02 -12.27
C ASP A 391 -12.23 -24.34 -13.11
N GLU A 392 -13.50 -24.70 -12.91
CA GLU A 392 -14.61 -24.01 -13.60
C GLU A 392 -14.65 -22.52 -13.25
N ILE A 393 -14.40 -22.15 -11.99
CA ILE A 393 -14.34 -20.75 -11.57
C ILE A 393 -13.13 -20.05 -12.19
N ARG A 394 -11.97 -20.70 -12.20
CA ARG A 394 -10.73 -20.17 -12.81
C ARG A 394 -10.93 -19.91 -14.30
N GLU A 395 -11.49 -20.86 -15.04
CA GLU A 395 -11.76 -20.74 -16.47
C GLU A 395 -12.80 -19.66 -16.78
N ALA A 396 -13.91 -19.63 -16.03
CA ALA A 396 -14.92 -18.58 -16.16
C ALA A 396 -14.35 -17.18 -15.86
N THR A 397 -13.48 -17.09 -14.84
CA THR A 397 -12.78 -15.84 -14.50
C THR A 397 -11.84 -15.42 -15.61
N GLU A 398 -11.03 -16.34 -16.15
CA GLU A 398 -10.11 -16.05 -17.26
C GLU A 398 -10.85 -15.52 -18.50
N ALA A 399 -11.95 -16.18 -18.87
CA ALA A 399 -12.75 -15.82 -20.02
C ALA A 399 -13.39 -14.42 -19.89
N ALA A 400 -13.80 -14.03 -18.67
CA ALA A 400 -14.46 -12.75 -18.40
C ALA A 400 -13.49 -11.62 -18.00
N ALA A 401 -12.24 -11.93 -17.64
CA ALA A 401 -11.34 -11.02 -16.93
C ALA A 401 -11.11 -9.69 -17.68
N ARG A 402 -10.90 -9.74 -18.99
CA ARG A 402 -10.63 -8.56 -19.82
C ARG A 402 -11.80 -7.57 -19.81
N GLY A 403 -13.02 -8.10 -19.97
CA GLY A 403 -14.25 -7.31 -19.98
C GLY A 403 -14.59 -6.75 -18.59
N ILE A 404 -14.40 -7.55 -17.54
CA ILE A 404 -14.59 -7.07 -16.15
C ILE A 404 -13.61 -5.93 -15.85
N MET A 405 -12.34 -6.08 -16.23
CA MET A 405 -11.33 -5.06 -15.98
C MET A 405 -11.64 -3.75 -16.70
N GLY A 406 -12.00 -3.80 -17.99
CA GLY A 406 -12.43 -2.61 -18.72
C GLY A 406 -13.66 -1.94 -18.08
N ALA A 407 -14.65 -2.73 -17.66
CA ALA A 407 -15.84 -2.21 -16.99
C ALA A 407 -15.55 -1.56 -15.62
N LEU A 408 -14.60 -2.07 -14.85
CA LEU A 408 -14.14 -1.45 -13.60
C LEU A 408 -13.45 -0.11 -13.87
N LEU A 409 -12.63 -0.01 -14.93
CA LEU A 409 -11.98 1.24 -15.32
C LEU A 409 -12.98 2.27 -15.87
N ASP A 410 -13.97 1.83 -16.65
CA ASP A 410 -15.09 2.67 -17.12
C ASP A 410 -15.89 3.20 -15.92
N LEU A 411 -16.19 2.33 -14.95
CA LEU A 411 -16.87 2.72 -13.71
C LEU A 411 -16.07 3.75 -12.92
N PHE A 412 -14.74 3.54 -12.77
CA PHE A 412 -13.89 4.49 -12.07
C PHE A 412 -13.87 5.86 -12.78
N SER A 413 -13.66 5.86 -14.10
CA SER A 413 -13.63 7.07 -14.90
C SER A 413 -14.93 7.88 -14.80
N ASN A 414 -16.07 7.21 -14.95
CA ASN A 414 -17.39 7.83 -14.83
C ASN A 414 -17.66 8.34 -13.41
N ALA A 415 -17.25 7.59 -12.38
CA ALA A 415 -17.38 8.03 -10.99
C ALA A 415 -16.54 9.29 -10.72
N MET A 416 -15.30 9.36 -11.24
CA MET A 416 -14.46 10.55 -11.12
C MET A 416 -15.12 11.80 -11.71
N ALA A 417 -15.82 11.66 -12.85
CA ALA A 417 -16.56 12.78 -13.45
C ALA A 417 -17.69 13.29 -12.55
N LEU A 418 -18.30 12.40 -11.76
CA LEU A 418 -19.44 12.72 -10.89
C LEU A 418 -19.04 13.18 -9.48
N ILE A 419 -17.91 12.72 -8.91
CA ILE A 419 -17.46 13.06 -7.55
C ILE A 419 -17.58 14.57 -7.23
N PRO A 420 -17.15 15.51 -8.10
CA PRO A 420 -17.26 16.95 -7.82
C PRO A 420 -18.71 17.45 -7.62
N SER A 421 -19.70 16.71 -8.13
CA SER A 421 -21.13 17.03 -8.00
C SER A 421 -21.84 16.31 -6.86
N VAL A 422 -21.17 15.36 -6.20
CA VAL A 422 -21.73 14.65 -5.05
C VAL A 422 -21.70 15.57 -3.83
N VAL A 423 -22.84 15.68 -3.13
CA VAL A 423 -22.95 16.50 -1.92
C VAL A 423 -23.49 15.65 -0.79
N ILE A 424 -22.64 15.35 0.20
CA ILE A 424 -23.06 14.77 1.47
C ILE A 424 -22.98 15.87 2.55
N PRO A 425 -24.10 16.22 3.21
CA PRO A 425 -24.12 17.22 4.28
C PRO A 425 -23.12 16.86 5.38
N PRO A 426 -22.32 17.82 5.92
CA PRO A 426 -21.27 17.54 6.90
C PRO A 426 -21.73 16.70 8.10
N GLU A 427 -22.95 16.92 8.57
CA GLU A 427 -23.57 16.22 9.70
C GLU A 427 -23.94 14.76 9.40
N GLN A 428 -24.04 14.39 8.13
CA GLN A 428 -24.33 13.03 7.66
C GLN A 428 -23.07 12.30 7.19
N ARG A 429 -21.91 12.97 7.13
CA ARG A 429 -20.67 12.34 6.65
C ARG A 429 -20.22 11.23 7.60
N PRO A 430 -20.07 10.00 7.10
CA PRO A 430 -19.48 8.93 7.90
C PRO A 430 -17.99 9.21 8.11
N ARG A 431 -17.35 8.43 8.99
CA ARG A 431 -15.90 8.54 9.25
C ARG A 431 -15.07 8.41 7.98
N MET A 432 -15.45 7.48 7.10
CA MET A 432 -14.88 7.30 5.76
C MET A 432 -15.62 8.18 4.75
N ALA A 433 -15.48 9.50 4.88
CA ALA A 433 -16.22 10.46 4.07
C ALA A 433 -15.87 10.34 2.58
N ASP A 434 -14.58 10.22 2.23
CA ASP A 434 -14.13 10.09 0.84
C ASP A 434 -14.62 8.81 0.16
N PHE A 435 -14.74 7.72 0.94
CA PHE A 435 -15.34 6.46 0.50
C PHE A 435 -16.84 6.62 0.23
N ALA A 436 -17.56 7.32 1.10
CA ALA A 436 -18.98 7.59 0.91
C ALA A 436 -19.24 8.47 -0.32
N MET A 437 -18.40 9.48 -0.56
CA MET A 437 -18.48 10.34 -1.74
C MET A 437 -18.24 9.54 -3.03
N LEU A 438 -17.26 8.64 -3.04
CA LEU A 438 -17.03 7.72 -4.17
C LEU A 438 -18.21 6.77 -4.38
N GLY A 439 -18.71 6.18 -3.29
CA GLY A 439 -19.83 5.25 -3.36
C GLY A 439 -21.10 5.90 -3.91
N GLU A 440 -21.41 7.14 -3.52
CA GLU A 440 -22.50 7.93 -4.11
C GLU A 440 -22.29 8.18 -5.60
N ALA A 441 -21.06 8.52 -6.02
CA ALA A 441 -20.75 8.67 -7.45
C ALA A 441 -20.96 7.36 -8.21
N ILE A 442 -20.44 6.24 -7.68
CA ILE A 442 -20.60 4.90 -8.27
C ILE A 442 -22.07 4.50 -8.34
N ALA A 443 -22.85 4.77 -7.29
CA ALA A 443 -24.28 4.49 -7.26
C ALA A 443 -25.01 5.22 -8.38
N ARG A 444 -24.73 6.51 -8.59
CA ARG A 444 -25.31 7.30 -9.70
C ARG A 444 -24.90 6.74 -11.06
N VAL A 445 -23.64 6.33 -11.26
CA VAL A 445 -23.21 5.67 -12.51
C VAL A 445 -24.00 4.38 -12.76
N GLN A 446 -24.28 3.62 -11.70
CA GLN A 446 -25.04 2.37 -11.76
C GLN A 446 -26.57 2.58 -11.80
N GLY A 447 -27.04 3.83 -11.89
CA GLY A 447 -28.47 4.17 -12.02
C GLY A 447 -29.26 4.22 -10.71
N TYR A 448 -28.58 4.23 -9.57
CA TYR A 448 -29.22 4.44 -8.26
C TYR A 448 -29.51 5.92 -8.02
N THR A 449 -30.43 6.18 -7.08
CA THR A 449 -30.82 7.54 -6.69
C THR A 449 -29.77 8.14 -5.75
N GLU A 450 -29.65 9.46 -5.75
CA GLU A 450 -28.83 10.17 -4.78
C GLU A 450 -29.21 9.80 -3.33
N GLY A 451 -28.21 9.45 -2.52
CA GLY A 451 -28.37 9.05 -1.13
C GLY A 451 -28.55 7.54 -0.90
N ASP A 452 -28.79 6.75 -1.97
CA ASP A 452 -28.97 5.30 -1.85
C ASP A 452 -27.71 4.62 -1.31
N PHE A 453 -26.52 5.06 -1.73
CA PHE A 453 -25.26 4.49 -1.23
C PHE A 453 -25.04 4.83 0.24
N LEU A 454 -25.25 6.09 0.62
CA LEU A 454 -25.07 6.55 1.99
C LEU A 454 -26.03 5.84 2.95
N ALA A 455 -27.29 5.64 2.53
CA ALA A 455 -28.26 4.86 3.27
C ALA A 455 -27.81 3.41 3.45
N LEU A 456 -27.39 2.75 2.35
CA LEU A 456 -26.87 1.38 2.35
C LEU A 456 -25.65 1.25 3.28
N TYR A 457 -24.68 2.16 3.15
CA TYR A 457 -23.44 2.13 3.92
C TYR A 457 -23.68 2.41 5.41
N THR A 458 -24.62 3.30 5.73
CA THR A 458 -25.01 3.60 7.12
C THR A 458 -25.71 2.41 7.77
N ASP A 459 -26.63 1.76 7.06
CA ASP A 459 -27.32 0.56 7.57
C ASP A 459 -26.37 -0.63 7.73
N HIS A 460 -25.46 -0.81 6.77
CA HIS A 460 -24.41 -1.82 6.82
C HIS A 460 -23.52 -1.65 8.07
N ARG A 461 -23.06 -0.42 8.35
CA ARG A 461 -22.28 -0.10 9.55
C ARG A 461 -23.05 -0.36 10.85
N ARG A 462 -24.33 0.02 10.90
CA ARG A 462 -25.19 -0.23 12.07
C ARG A 462 -25.31 -1.73 12.35
N THR A 463 -25.51 -2.54 11.31
CA THR A 463 -25.62 -4.00 11.42
C THR A 463 -24.30 -4.64 11.89
N ALA A 464 -23.16 -4.20 11.35
CA ALA A 464 -21.84 -4.70 11.74
C ALA A 464 -21.52 -4.38 13.22
N ILE A 465 -21.93 -3.21 13.70
CA ILE A 465 -21.82 -2.80 15.10
C ILE A 465 -22.68 -3.65 16.02
N GLY A 466 -23.92 -3.95 15.64
CA GLY A 466 -24.82 -4.81 16.44
C GLY A 466 -24.16 -6.14 16.80
N ARG A 467 -23.56 -6.80 15.80
CA ARG A 467 -22.83 -8.08 16.00
C ARG A 467 -21.64 -7.97 16.95
N THR A 468 -20.96 -6.82 16.97
CA THR A 468 -19.83 -6.56 17.87
C THR A 468 -20.30 -6.36 19.31
N ILE A 469 -21.46 -5.71 19.48
CA ILE A 469 -22.07 -5.55 20.80
C ILE A 469 -22.55 -6.89 21.33
N ASP A 470 -23.15 -7.74 20.49
CA ASP A 470 -23.53 -9.11 20.85
C ASP A 470 -22.33 -9.96 21.29
N ALA A 471 -21.15 -9.71 20.71
CA ALA A 471 -19.91 -10.38 21.11
C ALA A 471 -19.31 -9.87 22.45
N SER A 472 -19.77 -8.72 22.97
CA SER A 472 -19.31 -8.16 24.23
C SER A 472 -20.40 -8.19 25.30
N PRO A 473 -20.29 -9.11 26.28
CA PRO A 473 -21.16 -9.22 27.46
C PRO A 473 -21.66 -7.90 28.06
N VAL A 474 -20.72 -7.01 28.39
CA VAL A 474 -21.03 -5.72 29.01
C VAL A 474 -21.69 -4.75 28.03
N ALA A 475 -21.35 -4.80 26.75
CA ALA A 475 -21.97 -3.94 25.74
C ALA A 475 -23.42 -4.38 25.49
N ALA A 476 -23.66 -5.69 25.36
CA ALA A 476 -24.99 -6.25 25.27
C ALA A 476 -25.83 -5.89 26.50
N ALA A 477 -25.25 -5.95 27.71
CA ALA A 477 -25.93 -5.52 28.94
C ALA A 477 -26.26 -4.01 28.95
N MET A 478 -25.39 -3.14 28.43
CA MET A 478 -25.68 -1.71 28.29
C MET A 478 -26.83 -1.45 27.31
N VAL A 479 -26.87 -2.15 26.18
CA VAL A 479 -27.96 -2.05 25.20
C VAL A 479 -29.26 -2.54 25.82
N ALA A 480 -29.27 -3.75 26.39
CA ALA A 480 -30.45 -4.32 27.04
C ALA A 480 -30.98 -3.45 28.20
N TYR A 481 -30.09 -2.79 28.95
CA TYR A 481 -30.48 -1.85 30.00
C TYR A 481 -31.27 -0.67 29.43
N VAL A 482 -30.79 -0.09 28.33
CA VAL A 482 -31.40 1.08 27.69
C VAL A 482 -32.66 0.72 26.89
N ASP A 483 -32.70 -0.44 26.23
CA ASP A 483 -33.86 -0.94 25.49
C ASP A 483 -35.08 -1.19 26.39
N ARG A 484 -34.85 -1.46 27.68
CA ARG A 484 -35.90 -1.51 28.71
C ARG A 484 -36.44 -0.12 29.09
N GLY A 485 -36.02 0.94 28.40
CA GLY A 485 -36.41 2.32 28.65
C GLY A 485 -35.64 2.99 29.81
N ASN A 486 -34.58 2.36 30.32
CA ASN A 486 -33.83 2.92 31.44
C ASN A 486 -32.86 4.02 30.99
N ARG A 487 -32.67 5.00 31.86
CA ARG A 487 -31.65 6.06 31.73
C ARG A 487 -30.79 6.07 32.99
N TYR A 488 -29.49 6.10 32.81
CA TYR A 488 -28.53 6.20 33.91
C TYR A 488 -27.74 7.51 33.84
N VAL A 489 -27.64 8.18 35.00
CA VAL A 489 -26.76 9.32 35.25
C VAL A 489 -26.22 9.14 36.66
N GLY A 490 -24.90 8.93 36.80
CA GLY A 490 -24.31 8.69 38.11
C GLY A 490 -22.89 8.16 38.03
N THR A 491 -22.39 7.57 39.11
CA THR A 491 -21.02 7.04 39.14
C THR A 491 -20.88 5.80 38.25
N VAL A 492 -19.70 5.60 37.66
CA VAL A 492 -19.38 4.37 36.90
C VAL A 492 -19.45 3.15 37.82
N LYS A 493 -19.12 3.31 39.10
CA LYS A 493 -19.27 2.24 40.09
C LYS A 493 -20.75 1.81 40.23
N GLY A 494 -21.66 2.77 40.39
CA GLY A 494 -23.09 2.46 40.49
C GLY A 494 -23.65 1.81 39.22
N LEU A 495 -23.18 2.23 38.03
CA LEU A 495 -23.59 1.59 36.78
C LEU A 495 -23.09 0.14 36.72
N LEU A 496 -21.85 -0.10 37.15
CA LEU A 496 -21.30 -1.45 37.17
C LEU A 496 -22.09 -2.38 38.09
N GLU A 497 -22.49 -1.91 39.27
CA GLU A 497 -23.31 -2.67 40.21
C GLU A 497 -24.65 -3.05 39.56
N ILE A 498 -25.35 -2.08 38.96
CA ILE A 498 -26.63 -2.30 38.26
C ILE A 498 -26.50 -3.30 37.10
N LEU A 499 -25.48 -3.15 36.26
CA LEU A 499 -25.29 -4.05 35.12
C LEU A 499 -24.94 -5.47 35.59
N THR A 500 -24.19 -5.59 36.71
CA THR A 500 -23.78 -6.89 37.27
C THR A 500 -24.96 -7.64 37.89
N GLU A 501 -25.93 -6.94 38.47
CA GLU A 501 -27.19 -7.54 38.96
C GLU A 501 -28.02 -8.19 37.83
N HIS A 502 -27.80 -7.77 36.59
CA HIS A 502 -28.47 -8.30 35.40
C HIS A 502 -27.54 -9.09 34.47
N LYS A 503 -26.38 -9.54 34.99
CA LYS A 503 -25.41 -10.35 34.25
C LYS A 503 -26.03 -11.71 33.86
N PRO A 504 -25.91 -12.15 32.59
CA PRO A 504 -26.33 -13.50 32.19
C PRO A 504 -25.50 -14.60 32.89
N ASP A 505 -26.17 -15.63 33.46
CA ASP A 505 -25.56 -16.69 34.27
C ASP A 505 -24.47 -17.53 33.56
N HIS A 506 -24.40 -17.49 32.23
CA HIS A 506 -23.52 -18.34 31.40
C HIS A 506 -22.18 -17.67 31.01
N GLU A 507 -21.93 -16.43 31.44
CA GLU A 507 -20.73 -15.70 31.03
C GLU A 507 -19.58 -15.84 32.03
N ARG A 508 -18.43 -16.35 31.54
CA ARG A 508 -17.19 -16.45 32.30
C ARG A 508 -16.76 -15.07 32.81
N ASP A 509 -16.40 -14.96 34.09
CA ASP A 509 -15.93 -13.73 34.78
C ASP A 509 -14.69 -13.07 34.17
N GLU A 510 -14.12 -13.65 33.11
CA GLU A 510 -12.95 -13.16 32.39
C GLU A 510 -13.26 -11.97 31.48
N TYR A 511 -14.47 -11.90 30.90
CA TYR A 511 -14.86 -10.86 29.93
C TYR A 511 -15.75 -9.75 30.53
N TRP A 512 -16.16 -9.89 31.79
CA TRP A 512 -16.93 -8.89 32.51
C TRP A 512 -16.02 -7.89 33.25
N PRO A 513 -16.28 -6.57 33.22
CA PRO A 513 -15.45 -5.62 33.94
C PRO A 513 -15.48 -5.85 35.45
N ARG A 514 -14.30 -6.08 36.06
CA ARG A 514 -14.16 -6.30 37.51
C ARG A 514 -13.94 -5.02 38.32
N SER A 515 -13.86 -3.88 37.66
CA SER A 515 -13.63 -2.60 38.33
C SER A 515 -14.35 -1.45 37.61
N PRO A 516 -14.69 -0.35 38.33
CA PRO A 516 -15.24 0.85 37.71
C PRO A 516 -14.33 1.44 36.63
N LYS A 517 -13.00 1.29 36.76
CA LYS A 517 -12.06 1.70 35.70
C LYS A 517 -12.23 0.83 34.45
N GLY A 518 -12.34 -0.48 34.60
CA GLY A 518 -12.60 -1.40 33.50
C GLY A 518 -13.92 -1.10 32.77
N LEU A 519 -15.00 -0.77 33.50
CA LEU A 519 -16.25 -0.36 32.88
C LEU A 519 -16.11 1.00 32.18
N ALA A 520 -15.43 1.97 32.78
CA ALA A 520 -15.18 3.27 32.13
C ALA A 520 -14.42 3.12 30.81
N ASP A 521 -13.41 2.25 30.77
CA ASP A 521 -12.63 1.98 29.56
C ASP A 521 -13.46 1.23 28.50
N ALA A 522 -14.30 0.27 28.92
CA ALA A 522 -15.26 -0.41 28.04
C ALA A 522 -16.31 0.57 27.47
N MET A 523 -16.88 1.45 28.31
CA MET A 523 -17.81 2.48 27.87
C MET A 523 -17.16 3.42 26.85
N ARG A 524 -15.94 3.90 27.10
CA ARG A 524 -15.23 4.74 26.11
C ARG A 524 -14.95 4.00 24.82
N ARG A 525 -14.58 2.72 24.91
CA ARG A 525 -14.32 1.84 23.76
C ARG A 525 -15.56 1.66 22.89
N TYR A 526 -16.72 1.37 23.49
CA TYR A 526 -17.97 1.10 22.77
C TYR A 526 -18.85 2.34 22.57
N ALA A 527 -18.50 3.49 23.13
CA ALA A 527 -19.26 4.73 22.97
C ALA A 527 -19.51 5.13 21.50
N PRO A 528 -18.54 5.00 20.56
CA PRO A 528 -18.79 5.27 19.15
C PRO A 528 -19.82 4.31 18.56
N ALA A 529 -19.71 3.01 18.88
CA ALA A 529 -20.61 1.96 18.40
C ALA A 529 -22.04 2.16 18.93
N LEU A 530 -22.19 2.36 20.24
CA LEU A 530 -23.47 2.66 20.89
C LEU A 530 -24.13 3.91 20.31
N ARG A 531 -23.35 4.95 19.99
CA ARG A 531 -23.89 6.19 19.39
C ARG A 531 -24.53 5.95 18.02
N GLN A 532 -23.98 5.05 17.20
CA GLN A 532 -24.57 4.70 15.90
C GLN A 532 -25.90 3.94 16.03
N MET A 533 -26.12 3.29 17.17
CA MET A 533 -27.42 2.72 17.55
C MET A 533 -28.35 3.75 18.23
N GLY A 534 -27.95 5.02 18.29
CA GLY A 534 -28.70 6.07 18.98
C GLY A 534 -28.59 5.97 20.51
N ILE A 535 -27.54 5.38 21.07
CA ILE A 535 -27.31 5.28 22.52
C ILE A 535 -26.14 6.18 22.92
N ILE A 536 -26.38 7.11 23.83
CA ILE A 536 -25.34 7.96 24.42
C ILE A 536 -24.69 7.22 25.59
N ALA A 537 -23.43 6.82 25.42
CA ALA A 537 -22.57 6.35 26.49
C ALA A 537 -21.37 7.32 26.65
N ARG A 538 -21.29 8.04 27.76
CA ARG A 538 -20.22 9.03 28.00
C ARG A 538 -19.71 8.94 29.43
N VAL A 539 -18.39 9.00 29.58
CA VAL A 539 -17.71 9.02 30.89
C VAL A 539 -17.09 10.40 31.08
N ASP A 540 -17.27 11.01 32.25
CA ASP A 540 -16.66 12.29 32.59
C ASP A 540 -15.13 12.13 32.74
N ASN A 541 -14.37 13.14 32.28
CA ASN A 541 -12.90 13.13 32.36
C ASN A 541 -12.37 13.53 33.75
N THR A 542 -13.21 14.13 34.59
CA THR A 542 -12.84 14.63 35.92
C THR A 542 -13.49 13.80 37.02
N ARG A 543 -12.68 13.38 38.00
CA ARG A 543 -13.15 12.66 39.20
C ARG A 543 -13.82 13.64 40.17
N ARG A 544 -15.01 13.27 40.67
CA ARG A 544 -15.72 13.97 41.75
C ARG A 544 -15.48 13.27 43.09
N LYS A 545 -15.93 13.88 44.19
CA LYS A 545 -15.75 13.32 45.56
C LYS A 545 -16.29 11.89 45.71
N ASP A 546 -17.35 11.55 44.97
CA ASP A 546 -18.05 10.27 44.98
C ASP A 546 -17.59 9.30 43.86
N GLY A 547 -16.71 9.73 42.96
CA GLY A 547 -16.13 8.88 41.91
C GLY A 547 -16.13 9.52 40.52
N VAL A 548 -15.88 8.70 39.50
CA VAL A 548 -16.00 9.09 38.09
C VAL A 548 -17.46 8.90 37.68
N HIS A 549 -18.05 9.90 37.03
CA HIS A 549 -19.44 9.88 36.57
C HIS A 549 -19.56 9.45 35.12
N CYS A 550 -20.72 8.90 34.77
CA CYS A 550 -21.07 8.52 33.42
C CYS A 550 -22.57 8.71 33.16
N VAL A 551 -22.91 8.72 31.88
CA VAL A 551 -24.29 8.75 31.39
C VAL A 551 -24.49 7.63 30.38
N LEU A 552 -25.65 6.97 30.45
CA LEU A 552 -26.10 5.93 29.53
C LEU A 552 -27.60 6.10 29.25
N HIS A 553 -28.00 6.41 28.01
CA HIS A 553 -29.41 6.53 27.61
C HIS A 553 -29.59 6.55 26.09
N VAL A 554 -30.82 6.29 25.60
CA VAL A 554 -31.17 6.55 24.19
C VAL A 554 -31.06 8.06 23.91
N GLN A 555 -30.45 8.42 22.80
CA GLN A 555 -30.50 9.75 22.22
C GLN A 555 -31.95 10.02 21.82
N ALA A 556 -32.59 11.01 22.47
CA ALA A 556 -33.90 11.44 22.03
C ALA A 556 -33.81 11.81 20.53
N PRO A 557 -34.78 11.43 19.68
CA PRO A 557 -34.81 11.96 18.33
C PRO A 557 -34.82 13.48 18.45
N ASP A 558 -33.94 14.16 17.69
CA ASP A 558 -33.90 15.61 17.64
C ASP A 558 -35.24 16.13 17.12
N TYR A 559 -36.19 16.33 18.02
CA TYR A 559 -37.36 17.14 17.74
C TYR A 559 -36.91 18.59 17.74
N SER A 560 -36.51 19.06 16.57
CA SER A 560 -36.59 20.50 16.28
C SER A 560 -38.06 20.82 16.12
N PRO A 561 -38.72 21.58 17.01
CA PRO A 561 -40.04 22.11 16.71
C PRO A 561 -39.89 22.93 15.43
N GLN A 562 -40.46 22.47 14.33
CA GLN A 562 -40.71 23.37 13.21
C GLN A 562 -41.55 24.53 13.78
N PRO A 563 -41.21 25.80 13.48
CA PRO A 563 -42.05 26.91 13.89
C PRO A 563 -43.45 26.63 13.34
N GLN A 564 -44.41 26.52 14.25
CA GLN A 564 -45.82 26.38 13.91
C GLN A 564 -46.19 27.55 12.99
N VAL A 565 -46.45 27.26 11.73
CA VAL A 565 -47.17 28.18 10.86
C VAL A 565 -48.53 28.37 11.53
N PRO A 566 -48.93 29.62 11.87
CA PRO A 566 -50.22 29.86 12.50
C PRO A 566 -51.32 29.27 11.62
N GLY A 567 -52.11 28.37 12.20
CA GLY A 567 -53.21 27.72 11.51
C GLY A 567 -54.20 28.75 10.96
N ASN A 568 -54.53 28.60 9.68
CA ASN A 568 -55.63 29.32 9.07
C ASN A 568 -56.93 28.95 9.78
N GLU A 569 -57.63 29.99 10.23
CA GLU A 569 -58.99 29.91 10.73
C GLU A 569 -59.93 29.34 9.65
N VAL A 570 -60.78 28.43 10.09
CA VAL A 570 -61.88 27.87 9.32
C VAL A 570 -62.92 28.97 9.13
N HIS A 571 -63.23 29.36 7.89
CA HIS A 571 -64.61 29.56 7.43
C HIS A 571 -64.73 29.87 5.93
N GLN A 572 -65.81 29.32 5.37
CA GLN A 572 -66.53 29.67 4.13
C GLN A 572 -66.24 28.86 2.86
N VAL A 573 -67.13 27.88 2.69
CA VAL A 573 -67.50 27.22 1.44
C VAL A 573 -67.90 28.27 0.39
N HIS A 574 -67.14 28.40 -0.69
CA HIS A 574 -67.63 28.98 -1.94
C HIS A 574 -67.12 28.21 -3.16
N GLN A 575 -68.00 28.21 -4.16
CA GLN A 575 -68.09 27.39 -5.37
C GLN A 575 -66.80 27.29 -6.20
N VAL A 576 -66.53 26.07 -6.68
CA VAL A 576 -65.50 25.77 -7.68
C VAL A 576 -66.00 26.17 -9.07
N HIS A 577 -65.42 27.22 -9.65
CA HIS A 577 -65.36 27.40 -11.10
C HIS A 577 -64.05 26.79 -11.62
N PRO A 578 -64.05 26.11 -12.78
CA PRO A 578 -62.83 25.55 -13.35
C PRO A 578 -61.98 26.64 -14.01
N SER A 579 -60.70 26.70 -13.65
CA SER A 579 -59.68 27.53 -14.33
C SER A 579 -59.37 26.98 -15.73
N PRO A 580 -59.00 27.84 -16.71
CA PRO A 580 -58.79 27.43 -18.10
C PRO A 580 -57.49 26.63 -18.28
N LYS A 581 -57.53 25.66 -19.22
CA LYS A 581 -56.37 24.86 -19.66
C LYS A 581 -55.32 25.74 -20.36
N PRO A 582 -54.02 25.45 -20.22
CA PRO A 582 -52.96 26.13 -20.96
C PRO A 582 -53.03 25.79 -22.47
N GLU A 583 -52.75 26.77 -23.31
CA GLU A 583 -52.70 26.64 -24.78
C GLU A 583 -51.49 25.77 -25.21
N PRO A 584 -51.63 24.94 -26.26
CA PRO A 584 -50.55 24.08 -26.74
C PRO A 584 -49.47 24.88 -27.49
N GLU A 585 -48.20 24.59 -27.19
CA GLU A 585 -47.05 25.16 -27.91
C GLU A 585 -47.00 24.68 -29.38
N PRO A 586 -46.64 25.55 -30.34
CA PRO A 586 -46.57 25.18 -31.75
C PRO A 586 -45.39 24.24 -32.01
N CYS A 587 -45.59 23.31 -32.97
CA CYS A 587 -44.58 22.33 -33.39
C CYS A 587 -43.20 22.98 -33.60
N PRO A 588 -42.14 22.52 -32.91
CA PRO A 588 -40.82 23.16 -32.92
C PRO A 588 -40.13 23.14 -34.30
N GLN A 589 -40.66 22.38 -35.25
CA GLN A 589 -40.06 22.18 -36.57
C GLN A 589 -40.72 23.02 -37.68
N CYS A 590 -41.96 23.47 -37.53
CA CYS A 590 -42.66 24.27 -38.56
C CYS A 590 -43.50 25.44 -38.06
N GLY A 591 -43.56 25.68 -36.74
CA GLY A 591 -44.26 26.84 -36.17
C GLY A 591 -45.77 26.91 -36.50
N GLY A 592 -46.39 25.78 -36.85
CA GLY A 592 -47.82 25.71 -37.17
C GLY A 592 -48.18 25.89 -38.66
N SER A 593 -47.21 25.87 -39.58
CA SER A 593 -47.45 26.05 -41.03
C SER A 593 -47.74 24.75 -41.81
N GLY A 594 -47.92 23.62 -41.11
CA GLY A 594 -48.41 22.36 -41.68
C GLY A 594 -47.34 21.54 -42.41
N CYS A 595 -46.69 20.62 -41.71
CA CYS A 595 -45.84 19.58 -42.30
C CYS A 595 -46.57 18.22 -42.28
N PRO A 596 -46.10 17.19 -43.02
CA PRO A 596 -46.76 15.88 -43.14
C PRO A 596 -46.97 15.10 -41.84
N LEU A 597 -46.39 15.53 -40.72
CA LEU A 597 -46.58 14.92 -39.39
C LEU A 597 -47.77 15.53 -38.60
N CYS A 598 -48.44 16.55 -39.15
CA CYS A 598 -49.54 17.25 -38.48
C CYS A 598 -50.93 16.76 -38.93
N TRP A 599 -51.00 15.75 -39.79
CA TRP A 599 -52.25 15.22 -40.34
C TRP A 599 -52.18 13.70 -40.38
N ASP A 600 -52.55 13.09 -39.25
CA ASP A 600 -53.22 11.79 -39.28
C ASP A 600 -54.21 11.71 -38.11
N THR A 601 -55.47 11.44 -38.44
CA THR A 601 -56.63 11.46 -37.55
C THR A 601 -57.29 10.10 -37.56
N SER A 602 -57.67 9.64 -36.36
CA SER A 602 -58.88 8.86 -36.02
C SER A 602 -59.12 7.49 -36.67
N ASP A 603 -59.23 6.47 -35.82
CA ASP A 603 -60.18 5.34 -35.86
C ASP A 603 -60.15 4.76 -34.42
N ASP A 604 -61.09 5.06 -33.51
CA ASP A 604 -62.46 4.52 -33.31
C ASP A 604 -62.60 3.00 -33.47
N ASP A 605 -63.43 2.41 -32.59
CA ASP A 605 -63.85 1.00 -32.45
C ASP A 605 -63.12 0.08 -31.46
N SER A 606 -63.62 0.04 -30.20
CA SER A 606 -63.69 -1.20 -29.42
C SER A 606 -64.69 -1.13 -28.24
N ILE A 607 -65.89 -1.69 -28.42
CA ILE A 607 -66.82 -2.29 -27.41
C ILE A 607 -67.51 -3.45 -28.18
N PRO A 608 -67.75 -4.69 -27.64
CA PRO A 608 -68.32 -4.95 -26.31
C PRO A 608 -67.79 -6.13 -25.47
N GLU A 609 -68.14 -6.00 -24.19
CA GLU A 609 -68.24 -7.01 -23.12
C GLU A 609 -69.30 -8.09 -23.42
N GLU A 610 -69.02 -9.32 -22.97
CA GLU A 610 -69.93 -10.41 -22.52
C GLU A 610 -68.98 -11.57 -22.09
N ILE A 611 -68.98 -12.19 -20.90
CA ILE A 611 -69.89 -12.36 -19.75
C ILE A 611 -69.04 -12.44 -18.46
#